data_AF-A0A6C0IHJ6-F1
#
_entry.id   AF-A0A6C0IHJ6-F1
#
_cell.length_a   1.000
_cell.length_b   1.000
_cell.length_c   1.000
_cell.angle_alpha   90.00
_cell.angle_beta   90.00
_cell.angle_gamma   90.00
#
_symmetry.space_group_name_H-M   'P 1'
#
loop_
_entity.id
_entity.type
_entity.pdbx_description
1 polymer ?
#
loop_
_entity_poly.entity_id
_entity_poly.type
_entity_poly.pdbx_seq_one_letter_code
_entity_poly.pdbx_strand_id
1 'polypeptide(L)'
;MFSIIPYDQTTIKTVTRFRVDVNNIILFSSANLGVVLFDDNNICVNSFPMIISGDEYANWGGNDEYIGQLIADKLGFTLSSASKKSPTFNISSIEPSTEPSIEPSIEPSIEPSIEPSITIEPSSPTSITEIVSS
;
A
#
# COMPACT_ATOMS: atom_id res chain seq x y z
N MET A 1 4.81 41.89 39.40
CA MET A 1 5.47 40.80 38.65
C MET A 1 6.84 40.60 39.26
N PHE A 2 7.24 39.35 39.55
CA PHE A 2 8.55 39.06 40.16
C PHE A 2 9.46 38.41 39.13
N SER A 3 10.73 38.79 39.11
CA SER A 3 11.75 38.20 38.23
C SER A 3 12.57 37.17 38.99
N ILE A 4 12.84 36.03 38.36
CA ILE A 4 13.71 34.98 38.90
C ILE A 4 14.92 34.78 37.98
N ILE A 5 16.02 34.25 38.54
CA ILE A 5 17.13 33.74 37.73
C ILE A 5 16.71 32.44 37.02
N PRO A 6 17.24 32.14 35.82
CA PRO A 6 16.99 30.86 35.16
C PRO A 6 17.33 29.66 36.05
N TYR A 7 16.48 28.63 36.02
CA TYR A 7 16.64 27.39 36.78
C TYR A 7 16.23 26.19 35.92
N ASP A 8 17.08 25.17 35.86
CA ASP A 8 16.81 23.93 35.14
C ASP A 8 15.95 22.98 35.98
N GLN A 9 14.88 22.47 35.38
CA GLN A 9 13.97 21.53 36.04
C GLN A 9 13.78 20.27 35.19
N THR A 10 13.90 19.10 35.83
CA THR A 10 13.56 17.80 35.25
C THR A 10 12.26 17.28 35.84
N THR A 11 11.36 16.75 35.01
CA THR A 11 10.12 16.10 35.45
C THR A 11 10.12 14.64 34.98
N ILE A 12 9.88 13.71 35.91
CA ILE A 12 9.70 12.29 35.61
C ILE A 12 8.20 12.00 35.60
N LYS A 13 7.72 11.32 34.56
CA LYS A 13 6.33 10.87 34.42
C LYS A 13 6.29 9.39 34.12
N THR A 14 5.30 8.70 34.68
CA THR A 14 5.02 7.30 34.37
C THR A 14 4.14 7.22 33.12
N VAL A 15 4.53 6.39 32.17
CA VAL A 15 3.71 6.06 31.00
C VAL A 15 3.15 4.65 31.20
N THR A 16 1.84 4.51 31.08
CA THR A 16 1.14 3.21 31.28
C THR A 16 0.48 2.72 30.00
N ARG A 17 0.22 3.62 29.04
CA ARG A 17 -0.46 3.31 27.79
C ARG A 17 0.00 4.25 26.69
N PHE A 18 -0.08 3.79 25.44
CA PHE A 18 0.00 4.67 24.29
C PHE A 18 -1.14 4.40 23.31
N ARG A 19 -1.39 5.37 22.45
CA ARG A 19 -2.28 5.28 21.29
C ARG A 19 -1.49 5.66 20.04
N VAL A 20 -1.93 5.11 18.92
CA VAL A 20 -1.38 5.41 17.60
C VAL A 20 -2.50 6.00 16.74
N ASP A 21 -2.19 7.09 16.08
CA ASP A 21 -3.01 7.75 15.07
C ASP A 21 -2.29 7.73 13.73
N VAL A 22 -3.02 7.63 12.63
CA VAL A 22 -2.44 7.78 11.30
C VAL A 22 -2.64 9.22 10.85
N ASN A 23 -1.56 9.99 10.71
CA ASN A 23 -1.63 11.38 10.28
C ASN A 23 -1.66 11.49 8.75
N ASN A 24 -0.80 10.73 8.07
CA ASN A 24 -0.71 10.71 6.61
C ASN A 24 -0.08 9.40 6.11
N ILE A 25 -0.45 8.94 4.91
CA ILE A 25 0.11 7.77 4.23
C ILE A 25 0.58 8.16 2.83
N ILE A 26 1.80 7.75 2.49
CA ILE A 26 2.28 7.69 1.10
C ILE A 26 2.25 6.22 0.69
N LEU A 27 1.32 5.90 -0.21
CA LEU A 27 1.07 4.52 -0.64
C LEU A 27 2.37 3.85 -1.13
N PHE A 28 2.54 2.59 -0.73
CA PHE A 28 3.69 1.74 -1.06
C PHE A 28 5.06 2.31 -0.63
N SER A 29 5.08 3.26 0.31
CA SER A 29 6.31 3.94 0.71
C SER A 29 6.43 4.13 2.22
N SER A 30 5.49 4.85 2.83
CA SER A 30 5.62 5.28 4.23
C SER A 30 4.31 5.73 4.85
N ALA A 31 4.32 5.82 6.18
CA ALA A 31 3.25 6.45 6.94
C ALA A 31 3.80 7.30 8.08
N ASN A 32 3.13 8.44 8.31
CA ASN A 32 3.36 9.30 9.46
C ASN A 32 2.32 8.98 10.52
N LEU A 33 2.78 8.44 11.64
CA LEU A 33 1.97 8.05 12.78
C LEU A 33 2.08 9.10 13.89
N GLY A 34 0.97 9.46 14.52
CA GLY A 34 0.96 10.20 15.79
C GLY A 34 0.98 9.22 16.96
N VAL A 35 2.03 9.26 17.78
CA VAL A 35 2.13 8.44 19.00
C VAL A 35 1.80 9.33 20.19
N VAL A 36 0.78 8.94 20.94
CA VAL A 36 0.33 9.65 22.15
C VAL A 36 0.54 8.76 23.37
N LEU A 37 1.30 9.25 24.35
CA LEU A 37 1.59 8.56 25.60
C LEU A 37 0.65 9.04 26.70
N PHE A 38 0.17 8.12 27.53
CA PHE A 38 -0.74 8.37 28.64
C PHE A 38 -0.19 7.82 29.95
N ASP A 39 -0.53 8.49 31.06
CA ASP A 39 -0.33 7.98 32.41
C ASP A 39 -1.50 7.08 32.88
N ASP A 40 -1.43 6.63 34.13
CA ASP A 40 -2.43 5.81 34.81
C ASP A 40 -3.81 6.47 34.91
N ASN A 41 -3.87 7.79 34.90
CA ASN A 41 -5.10 8.58 34.94
C ASN A 41 -5.64 8.92 33.54
N ASN A 42 -5.08 8.32 32.48
CA ASN A 42 -5.37 8.61 31.08
C ASN A 42 -5.08 10.07 30.67
N ILE A 43 -4.17 10.75 31.36
CA ILE A 43 -3.74 12.09 30.99
C ILE A 43 -2.60 11.97 29.96
N CYS A 44 -2.66 12.81 28.92
CA CYS A 44 -1.59 12.88 27.93
C CYS A 44 -0.28 13.33 28.58
N VAL A 45 0.72 12.45 28.51
CA VAL A 45 2.08 12.69 29.02
C VAL A 45 2.94 13.35 27.95
N ASN A 46 2.86 12.84 26.72
CA ASN A 46 3.63 13.32 25.57
C ASN A 46 2.93 12.89 24.27
N SER A 47 3.16 13.61 23.18
CA SER A 47 2.68 13.28 21.85
C SER A 47 3.72 13.66 20.81
N PHE A 48 4.05 12.75 19.90
CA PHE A 48 5.07 12.99 18.88
C PHE A 48 4.79 12.21 17.59
N PRO A 49 5.25 12.71 16.43
CA PRO A 49 5.16 11.97 15.18
C PRO A 49 6.23 10.88 15.11
N MET A 50 5.91 9.76 14.46
CA MET A 50 6.82 8.69 14.11
C MET A 50 6.59 8.28 12.67
N ILE A 51 7.64 8.24 11.87
CA ILE A 51 7.56 7.78 10.48
C ILE A 51 7.96 6.31 10.43
N ILE A 52 7.17 5.51 9.73
CA ILE A 52 7.52 4.15 9.31
C ILE A 52 7.67 4.11 7.79
N SER A 53 8.63 3.34 7.29
CA SER A 53 8.96 3.26 5.87
C SER A 53 9.66 1.95 5.52
N GLY A 54 9.74 1.62 4.23
CA GLY A 54 10.43 0.41 3.77
C GLY A 54 9.78 -0.84 4.35
N ASP A 55 10.59 -1.77 4.89
CA ASP A 55 10.10 -3.02 5.47
C ASP A 55 9.12 -2.79 6.62
N GLU A 56 9.29 -1.74 7.41
CA GLU A 56 8.36 -1.43 8.51
C GLU A 56 6.97 -1.09 8.00
N TYR A 57 6.89 -0.36 6.89
CA TYR A 57 5.63 -0.04 6.24
C TYR A 57 5.09 -1.25 5.46
N ALA A 58 5.96 -2.00 4.78
CA ALA A 58 5.56 -3.16 4.00
C ALA A 58 5.01 -4.31 4.88
N ASN A 59 5.55 -4.46 6.08
CA ASN A 59 5.09 -5.42 7.09
C ASN A 59 3.83 -4.95 7.84
N TRP A 60 3.41 -3.68 7.65
CA TRP A 60 2.12 -3.21 8.14
C TRP A 60 1.02 -3.89 7.31
N GLY A 61 0.57 -5.04 7.80
CA GLY A 61 -0.52 -5.80 7.21
C GLY A 61 -1.89 -5.19 7.49
N GLY A 62 -2.95 -5.99 7.31
CA GLY A 62 -4.33 -5.55 7.55
C GLY A 62 -4.75 -5.43 9.02
N ASN A 63 -3.83 -5.61 9.97
CA ASN A 63 -4.10 -5.43 11.40
C ASN A 63 -3.07 -4.49 12.05
N ASP A 64 -3.53 -3.71 13.02
CA ASP A 64 -2.71 -2.70 13.70
C ASP A 64 -1.85 -3.27 14.83
N GLU A 65 -1.90 -4.59 15.06
CA GLU A 65 -1.14 -5.26 16.12
C GLU A 65 0.37 -5.16 15.88
N TYR A 66 0.79 -5.32 14.61
CA TYR A 66 2.18 -5.14 14.20
C TYR A 66 2.71 -3.74 14.55
N ILE A 67 1.91 -2.69 14.28
CA ILE A 67 2.29 -1.31 14.58
C ILE A 67 2.40 -1.08 16.08
N GLY A 68 1.49 -1.65 16.87
CA GLY A 68 1.57 -1.61 18.32
C GLY A 68 2.88 -2.20 18.83
N GLN A 69 3.26 -3.38 18.35
CA GLN A 69 4.51 -4.04 18.76
C GLN A 69 5.75 -3.27 18.27
N LEU A 70 5.77 -2.84 17.01
CA LEU A 70 6.87 -2.06 16.44
C LEU A 70 7.15 -0.78 17.25
N ILE A 71 6.10 -0.04 17.61
CA ILE A 71 6.22 1.18 18.40
C ILE A 71 6.68 0.86 19.82
N ALA A 72 6.15 -0.20 20.43
CA ALA A 72 6.60 -0.63 21.76
C ALA A 72 8.10 -0.96 21.75
N ASP A 73 8.58 -1.72 20.77
CA ASP A 73 9.98 -2.10 20.64
C ASP A 73 10.88 -0.88 20.43
N LYS A 74 10.49 0.05 19.55
CA LYS A 74 11.22 1.30 19.29
C LYS A 74 11.31 2.20 20.53
N LEU A 75 10.28 2.19 21.38
CA LEU A 75 10.23 3.00 22.60
C LEU A 75 10.76 2.26 23.83
N GLY A 76 11.18 1.01 23.70
CA GLY A 76 11.65 0.18 24.81
C GLY A 76 10.54 -0.21 25.80
N PHE A 77 9.28 -0.24 25.35
CA PHE A 77 8.14 -0.68 26.14
C PHE A 77 7.96 -2.20 26.05
N THR A 78 7.39 -2.78 27.10
CA THR A 78 6.94 -4.17 27.11
C THR A 78 5.41 -4.19 27.13
N LEU A 79 4.78 -4.69 26.06
CA LEU A 79 3.32 -4.82 26.01
C LEU A 79 2.86 -5.94 26.95
N SER A 80 1.86 -5.65 27.79
CA SER A 80 1.22 -6.66 28.63
C SER A 80 0.42 -7.63 27.75
N SER A 81 0.63 -8.93 27.96
CA SER A 81 -0.01 -10.03 27.22
C SER A 81 -1.54 -10.04 27.29
N ALA A 82 -2.16 -9.20 28.14
CA ALA A 82 -3.61 -9.03 28.25
C ALA A 82 -4.29 -8.44 26.99
N SER A 83 -3.52 -7.89 26.04
CA SER A 83 -4.04 -7.46 24.73
C SER A 83 -4.11 -8.59 23.68
N LYS A 84 -3.59 -9.80 23.98
CA LYS A 84 -3.64 -10.95 23.07
C LYS A 84 -5.03 -11.58 23.07
N LYS A 85 -6.01 -10.94 22.44
CA LYS A 85 -7.14 -11.69 21.87
C LYS A 85 -6.59 -12.37 20.63
N SER A 86 -6.15 -13.61 20.79
CA SER A 86 -5.61 -14.48 19.75
C SER A 86 -6.40 -14.38 18.43
N PRO A 87 -5.66 -14.29 17.32
CA PRO A 87 -5.58 -15.46 16.46
C PRO A 87 -4.14 -15.98 16.46
N THR A 88 -3.99 -17.27 16.66
CA THR A 88 -2.73 -17.97 16.43
C THR A 88 -2.37 -17.83 14.95
N PHE A 89 -1.52 -16.86 14.60
CA PHE A 89 -0.86 -16.88 13.31
C PHE A 89 0.38 -17.75 13.46
N ASN A 90 0.31 -18.95 12.87
CA ASN A 90 1.49 -19.72 12.56
C ASN A 90 2.47 -18.80 11.83
N ILE A 91 3.61 -18.56 12.46
CA ILE A 91 4.72 -17.87 11.84
C ILE A 91 5.31 -18.88 10.84
N SER A 92 4.66 -19.04 9.69
CA SER A 92 5.35 -19.54 8.52
C SER A 92 6.35 -18.47 8.16
N SER A 93 7.61 -18.74 8.49
CA SER A 93 8.79 -18.07 7.94
C SER A 93 8.63 -18.01 6.42
N ILE A 94 8.12 -16.90 5.89
CA ILE A 94 8.19 -16.61 4.47
C ILE A 94 9.63 -16.14 4.27
N GLU A 95 10.51 -17.06 3.89
CA GLU A 95 11.78 -16.69 3.30
C GLU A 95 11.49 -15.78 2.09
N PRO A 96 12.23 -14.68 1.91
CA PRO A 96 12.12 -13.89 0.69
C PRO A 96 12.61 -14.76 -0.46
N SER A 97 11.69 -15.22 -1.31
CA SER A 97 12.05 -15.82 -2.60
C SER A 97 12.68 -14.72 -3.46
N THR A 98 14.00 -14.68 -3.47
CA THR A 98 14.77 -13.99 -4.50
C THR A 98 14.96 -14.94 -5.67
N GLU A 99 13.95 -15.03 -6.53
CA GLU A 99 14.14 -15.56 -7.88
C GLU A 99 13.70 -14.49 -8.90
N PRO A 100 14.61 -14.02 -9.77
CA PRO A 100 14.25 -13.01 -10.75
C PRO A 100 13.41 -13.67 -11.85
N SER A 101 12.11 -13.35 -11.91
CA SER A 101 11.27 -13.73 -13.04
C SER A 101 11.62 -12.85 -14.26
N ILE A 102 12.69 -13.22 -14.97
CA ILE A 102 12.97 -12.74 -16.31
C ILE A 102 12.65 -13.88 -17.28
N GLU A 103 11.54 -13.72 -18.02
CA GLU A 103 11.48 -14.20 -19.40
C GLU A 103 10.77 -13.10 -20.24
N PRO A 104 11.44 -12.52 -21.25
CA PRO A 104 10.81 -11.57 -22.14
C PRO A 104 9.94 -12.34 -23.14
N SER A 105 8.63 -12.13 -23.12
CA SER A 105 7.76 -12.62 -24.19
C SER A 105 7.67 -11.54 -25.27
N ILE A 106 8.53 -11.63 -26.27
CA ILE A 106 8.32 -10.98 -27.57
C ILE A 106 8.29 -12.09 -28.62
N GLU A 107 7.14 -12.28 -29.24
CA GLU A 107 7.07 -12.48 -30.68
C GLU A 107 5.86 -11.70 -31.22
N PRO A 108 6.07 -10.76 -32.17
CA PRO A 108 5.00 -10.02 -32.80
C PRO A 108 4.35 -10.90 -33.87
N SER A 109 3.04 -11.17 -33.75
CA SER A 109 2.30 -11.75 -34.87
C SER A 109 1.73 -10.64 -35.74
N ILE A 110 2.45 -10.33 -36.83
CA ILE A 110 1.87 -9.69 -38.01
C ILE A 110 2.10 -10.65 -39.17
N GLU A 111 1.02 -11.18 -39.73
CA GLU A 111 0.99 -11.54 -41.14
C GLU A 111 -0.25 -10.92 -41.80
N PRO A 112 -0.10 -10.12 -42.86
CA PRO A 112 -1.20 -9.52 -43.59
C PRO A 112 -1.79 -10.55 -44.55
N SER A 113 -3.10 -10.77 -44.52
CA SER A 113 -3.78 -11.48 -45.61
C SER A 113 -4.36 -10.46 -46.58
N ILE A 114 -3.64 -10.24 -47.69
CA ILE A 114 -4.17 -9.64 -48.92
C ILE A 114 -4.20 -10.77 -49.95
N GLU A 115 -5.38 -11.25 -50.30
CA GLU A 115 -5.57 -12.02 -51.53
C GLU A 115 -5.88 -11.06 -52.69
N PRO A 116 -5.10 -11.07 -53.78
CA PRO A 116 -5.54 -10.56 -55.05
C PRO A 116 -6.23 -11.70 -55.81
N SER A 117 -7.44 -11.46 -56.33
CA SER A 117 -7.96 -12.26 -57.44
C SER A 117 -8.63 -11.36 -58.47
N ILE A 118 -7.84 -11.04 -59.49
CA ILE A 118 -8.27 -10.69 -60.84
C ILE A 118 -8.41 -12.06 -61.53
N THR A 119 -9.54 -12.42 -62.16
CA THR A 119 -9.64 -12.43 -63.64
C THR A 119 -11.04 -12.89 -64.14
N ILE A 120 -11.50 -12.14 -65.16
CA ILE A 120 -12.16 -12.59 -66.41
C ILE A 120 -13.69 -12.85 -66.41
N GLU A 121 -14.38 -12.01 -67.19
CA GLU A 121 -15.74 -12.19 -67.75
C GLU A 121 -15.94 -13.57 -68.42
N PRO A 122 -17.20 -14.02 -68.51
CA PRO A 122 -17.71 -14.13 -69.88
C PRO A 122 -19.15 -13.64 -70.06
N SER A 123 -19.36 -13.03 -71.23
CA SER A 123 -20.56 -13.11 -72.07
C SER A 123 -21.87 -12.55 -71.52
N SER A 124 -22.24 -11.42 -72.13
CA SER A 124 -23.61 -11.01 -72.43
C SER A 124 -24.61 -12.16 -72.61
N PRO A 125 -25.87 -11.91 -72.20
CA PRO A 125 -26.90 -11.98 -73.22
C PRO A 125 -27.70 -10.69 -73.28
N THR A 126 -27.74 -10.15 -74.50
CA THR A 126 -28.81 -9.34 -75.07
C THR A 126 -30.17 -9.66 -74.45
N SER A 127 -30.86 -8.64 -73.94
CA SER A 127 -32.33 -8.64 -73.95
C SER A 127 -32.83 -7.22 -74.13
N ILE A 128 -33.42 -7.06 -75.32
CA ILE A 128 -34.13 -5.93 -75.85
C ILE A 128 -35.35 -5.66 -74.97
N THR A 129 -35.58 -4.41 -74.59
CA THR A 129 -36.95 -3.91 -74.40
C THR A 129 -37.02 -2.50 -74.99
N GLU A 130 -37.59 -2.42 -76.19
CA GLU A 130 -38.26 -1.23 -76.68
C GLU A 130 -39.34 -0.81 -75.68
N ILE A 131 -39.37 0.46 -75.30
CA ILE A 131 -40.63 1.14 -75.03
C ILE A 131 -40.57 2.51 -75.70
N VAL A 132 -41.47 2.67 -76.67
CA VAL A 132 -41.74 3.84 -77.51
C VAL A 132 -42.59 4.85 -76.74
N SER A 133 -42.61 6.08 -77.24
CA SER A 133 -43.66 7.13 -77.11
C SER A 133 -43.48 8.09 -75.93
N SER A 134 -43.64 9.40 -76.04
CA SER A 134 -43.96 10.34 -77.14
C SER A 134 -43.62 11.75 -76.67
#